data_AF-A0A812VJM2-F1
#
_entry.id   AF-A0A812VJM2-F1
#
_cell.length_a   1.000
_cell.length_b   1.000
_cell.length_c   1.000
_cell.angle_alpha   90.00
_cell.angle_beta   90.00
_cell.angle_gamma   90.00
#
_symmetry.space_group_name_H-M   'P 1'
#
loop_
_entity.id
_entity.type
_entity.pdbx_description
1 polymer ?
#
loop_
_entity_poly.entity_id
_entity_poly.type
_entity_poly.pdbx_seq_one_letter_code
_entity_poly.pdbx_strand_id
1 'polypeptide(L)'
;MERASEEIQMLRVLKVSGDEAFAIPAEEFNVKFNELERPVRAFKRHLQSVCGEPRFKQRLLLEDGTVLCDDSKIEAAQIQLVLLSYRASESATEEAELMTAAQDNDVEKLESLLQRPLHPDSCRVAPAALAARGIERTTPLAWACYQGHCDVAILLLEAGAVMQKTDNKGRAAISWACVGGSLEVVCMLLEAGADLEHSDDHGRTPLALACVEGHVEVVHRLLEAGADRDRADVFGTSPLAMACSQDRLEVVRLLLDAGAKKDTVDHEGETPLSCVCKQGRLQIVRLLLEAGAAMERVDYDGSVFLKVVAVSWGPQGKALVADIACRGVQAVDVGRLLFELHGHLGMSMVEELSRRGKMRFALGLRSENLAL
;
A
#
# COMPACT_ATOMS: atom_id res chain seq x y z
N MET A 1 3.44 9.07 -67.40
CA MET A 1 3.85 9.29 -66.00
C MET A 1 3.12 8.27 -65.16
N GLU A 2 3.64 7.05 -65.15
CA GLU A 2 3.19 6.00 -64.25
C GLU A 2 3.60 6.42 -62.83
N ARG A 3 2.61 6.65 -61.96
CA ARG A 3 2.86 6.67 -60.52
C ARG A 3 3.18 5.23 -60.16
N ALA A 4 4.45 4.92 -59.96
CA ALA A 4 4.86 3.73 -59.25
C ALA A 4 4.18 3.80 -57.88
N SER A 5 3.20 2.94 -57.65
CA SER A 5 2.68 2.64 -56.32
C SER A 5 3.86 2.06 -55.55
N GLU A 6 4.52 2.88 -54.73
CA GLU A 6 5.47 2.40 -53.73
C GLU A 6 4.70 1.43 -52.83
N GLU A 7 4.90 0.13 -53.04
CA GLU A 7 4.42 -0.89 -52.12
C GLU A 7 5.09 -0.62 -50.78
N ILE A 8 4.33 -0.05 -49.85
CA ILE A 8 4.79 0.19 -48.49
C ILE A 8 5.19 -1.16 -47.91
N GLN A 9 6.48 -1.33 -47.63
CA GLN A 9 6.99 -2.55 -47.04
C GLN A 9 6.42 -2.68 -45.62
N MET A 10 5.60 -3.70 -45.41
CA MET A 10 4.97 -3.98 -44.12
C MET A 10 5.78 -5.01 -43.35
N LEU A 11 6.03 -4.77 -42.08
CA LEU A 11 6.50 -5.78 -41.15
C LEU A 11 5.29 -6.55 -40.61
N ARG A 12 5.23 -7.86 -40.88
CA ARG A 12 4.14 -8.74 -40.44
C ARG A 12 4.62 -9.76 -39.42
N VAL A 13 3.88 -9.90 -38.33
CA VAL A 13 4.07 -10.96 -37.34
C VAL A 13 2.96 -11.98 -37.51
N LEU A 14 3.33 -13.20 -37.91
CA LEU A 14 2.38 -14.29 -38.11
C LEU A 14 2.49 -15.31 -36.98
N LYS A 15 1.35 -15.79 -36.47
CA LYS A 15 1.32 -16.96 -35.58
C LYS A 15 1.66 -18.22 -36.37
N VAL A 16 2.02 -19.30 -35.67
CA VAL A 16 2.24 -20.63 -36.28
C VAL A 16 1.01 -21.14 -37.04
N SER A 17 -0.20 -20.71 -36.66
CA SER A 17 -1.44 -21.01 -37.38
C SER A 17 -1.54 -20.34 -38.76
N GLY A 18 -0.69 -19.36 -39.06
CA GLY A 18 -0.77 -18.51 -40.25
C GLY A 18 -1.56 -17.21 -40.04
N ASP A 19 -2.20 -17.04 -38.88
CA ASP A 19 -2.95 -15.82 -38.56
C ASP A 19 -2.01 -14.64 -38.33
N GLU A 20 -2.36 -13.46 -38.85
CA GLU A 20 -1.63 -12.23 -38.59
C GLU A 20 -1.90 -11.74 -37.16
N ALA A 21 -0.85 -11.72 -36.33
CA ALA A 21 -0.90 -11.21 -34.96
C ALA A 21 -0.74 -9.69 -34.91
N PHE A 22 0.10 -9.14 -35.79
CA PHE A 22 0.45 -7.72 -35.80
C PHE A 22 1.04 -7.33 -37.16
N ALA A 23 0.72 -6.13 -37.65
CA ALA A 23 1.33 -5.57 -38.84
C ALA A 23 1.51 -4.05 -38.71
N ILE A 24 2.64 -3.54 -39.18
CA ILE A 24 3.00 -2.11 -39.15
C ILE A 24 3.91 -1.78 -40.34
N PRO A 25 3.86 -0.56 -40.92
CA PRO A 25 4.83 -0.15 -41.92
C PRO A 25 6.27 -0.22 -41.39
N ALA A 26 7.21 -0.71 -42.21
CA ALA A 26 8.60 -0.94 -41.79
C ALA A 26 9.32 0.35 -41.36
N GLU A 27 9.01 1.49 -42.00
CA GLU A 27 9.57 2.79 -41.62
C GLU A 27 9.12 3.21 -40.21
N GLU A 28 7.82 3.08 -39.91
CA GLU A 28 7.27 3.39 -38.60
C GLU A 28 7.82 2.43 -37.52
N PHE A 29 7.98 1.15 -37.86
CA PHE A 29 8.60 0.17 -36.99
C PHE A 29 10.03 0.55 -36.62
N ASN A 30 10.83 0.97 -37.61
CA ASN A 30 12.24 1.32 -37.39
C ASN A 30 12.39 2.47 -36.39
N VAL A 31 11.63 3.54 -36.59
CA VAL A 31 11.61 4.71 -35.70
C VAL A 31 11.11 4.34 -34.31
N LYS A 32 10.11 3.46 -34.21
CA LYS A 32 9.49 3.09 -32.93
C LYS A 32 10.31 2.10 -32.10
N PHE A 33 11.01 1.16 -32.74
CA PHE A 33 11.64 0.02 -32.06
C PHE A 33 13.13 -0.17 -32.36
N ASN A 34 13.60 -0.07 -33.61
CA ASN A 34 14.99 -0.38 -33.96
C ASN A 34 15.99 0.70 -33.55
N GLU A 35 15.54 1.93 -33.28
CA GLU A 35 16.37 2.99 -32.71
C GLU A 35 16.59 2.83 -31.19
N LEU A 36 15.86 1.91 -30.54
CA LEU A 36 16.03 1.62 -29.12
C LEU A 36 17.23 0.69 -28.88
N GLU A 37 17.79 0.76 -27.67
CA GLU A 37 18.96 -0.05 -27.27
C GLU A 37 18.71 -1.56 -27.34
N ARG A 38 17.48 -2.01 -27.06
CA ARG A 38 17.05 -3.42 -27.14
C ARG A 38 15.75 -3.57 -27.95
N PRO A 39 15.83 -3.68 -29.28
CA PRO A 39 14.66 -3.60 -30.17
C PRO A 39 13.67 -4.74 -29.95
N VAL A 40 14.17 -5.98 -29.93
CA VAL A 40 13.35 -7.18 -29.78
C VAL A 40 12.67 -7.20 -28.40
N ARG A 41 13.36 -6.75 -27.35
CA ARG A 41 12.76 -6.59 -26.02
C ARG A 41 11.58 -5.63 -26.02
N ALA A 42 11.78 -4.42 -26.56
CA ALA A 42 10.72 -3.41 -26.67
C ALA A 42 9.56 -3.91 -27.52
N PHE A 43 9.86 -4.59 -28.62
CA PHE A 43 8.85 -5.15 -29.50
C PHE A 43 8.03 -6.26 -28.84
N LYS A 44 8.66 -7.19 -28.11
CA LYS A 44 7.93 -8.22 -27.34
C LYS A 44 7.02 -7.63 -26.27
N ARG A 45 7.45 -6.56 -25.58
CA ARG A 45 6.59 -5.81 -24.65
C ARG A 45 5.38 -5.21 -25.37
N HIS A 46 5.57 -4.65 -26.56
CA HIS A 46 4.47 -4.14 -27.37
C HIS A 46 3.51 -5.26 -27.78
N LEU A 47 4.04 -6.39 -28.24
CA LEU A 47 3.24 -7.58 -28.56
C LEU A 47 2.51 -8.13 -27.34
N GLN A 48 3.08 -8.04 -26.13
CA GLN A 48 2.36 -8.41 -24.91
C GLN A 48 1.15 -7.51 -24.68
N SER A 49 1.28 -6.20 -24.88
CA SER A 49 0.16 -5.27 -24.78
C SER A 49 -0.92 -5.50 -25.84
N VAL A 50 -0.55 -5.88 -27.06
CA VAL A 50 -1.49 -6.09 -28.18
C VAL A 50 -2.14 -7.47 -28.15
N CYS A 51 -1.34 -8.52 -27.92
CA CYS A 51 -1.77 -9.91 -27.99
C CYS A 51 -2.19 -10.49 -26.63
N GLY A 52 -1.89 -9.81 -25.53
CA GLY A 52 -2.17 -10.28 -24.16
C GLY A 52 -1.24 -11.40 -23.67
N GLU A 53 -0.26 -11.82 -24.46
CA GLU A 53 0.62 -12.93 -24.14
C GLU A 53 1.94 -12.45 -23.50
N PRO A 54 2.36 -13.02 -22.35
CA PRO A 54 3.59 -12.66 -21.65
C PRO A 54 4.84 -12.66 -22.55
N ARG A 55 5.71 -11.65 -22.39
CA ARG A 55 6.97 -11.49 -23.16
C ARG A 55 7.79 -12.77 -23.21
N PHE A 56 7.93 -13.46 -22.09
CA PHE A 56 8.78 -14.65 -21.97
C PHE A 56 8.18 -15.92 -22.59
N LYS A 57 6.90 -15.89 -22.99
CA LYS A 57 6.29 -16.92 -23.83
C LYS A 57 6.49 -16.66 -25.33
N GLN A 58 6.92 -15.47 -25.72
CA GLN A 58 7.04 -15.08 -27.12
C GLN A 58 8.42 -15.44 -27.68
N ARG A 59 8.45 -16.33 -28.68
CA ARG A 59 9.64 -16.61 -29.49
C ARG A 59 9.43 -16.06 -30.89
N LEU A 60 10.32 -15.16 -31.30
CA LEU A 60 10.30 -14.54 -32.63
C LEU A 60 11.34 -15.22 -33.50
N LEU A 61 10.93 -15.71 -34.67
CA LEU A 61 11.79 -16.35 -35.64
C LEU A 61 11.73 -15.59 -36.97
N LEU A 62 12.89 -15.49 -37.61
CA LEU A 62 13.00 -15.05 -38.99
C LEU A 62 12.58 -16.17 -39.96
N GLU A 63 12.40 -15.85 -41.23
CA GLU A 63 12.01 -16.80 -42.28
C GLU A 63 13.00 -17.96 -42.45
N ASP A 64 14.27 -17.74 -42.12
CA ASP A 64 15.33 -18.76 -42.15
C ASP A 64 15.36 -19.66 -40.90
N GLY A 65 14.45 -19.42 -39.94
CA GLY A 65 14.38 -20.13 -38.66
C GLY A 65 15.31 -19.58 -37.58
N THR A 66 16.03 -18.49 -37.83
CA THR A 66 16.89 -17.85 -36.84
C THR A 66 16.04 -17.25 -35.72
N VAL A 67 16.39 -17.56 -34.47
CA VAL A 67 15.68 -17.05 -33.30
C VAL A 67 16.25 -15.69 -32.89
N LEU A 68 15.37 -14.70 -32.78
CA LEU A 68 15.74 -13.36 -32.34
C LEU A 68 15.87 -13.29 -30.81
N CYS A 69 17.08 -13.03 -30.35
CA CYS A 69 17.38 -12.65 -28.96
C CYS A 69 16.99 -11.20 -28.70
N ASP A 70 16.84 -10.83 -27.43
CA ASP A 70 16.31 -9.52 -27.02
C ASP A 70 17.19 -8.31 -27.46
N ASP A 71 18.48 -8.56 -27.68
CA ASP A 71 19.46 -7.57 -28.15
C ASP A 71 19.64 -7.57 -29.69
N SER A 72 18.89 -8.39 -30.42
CA SER A 72 18.97 -8.46 -31.87
C SER A 72 18.26 -7.26 -32.52
N LYS A 73 18.75 -6.82 -33.68
CA LYS A 73 17.99 -5.92 -34.56
C LYS A 73 17.02 -6.72 -35.41
N ILE A 74 15.93 -6.07 -35.81
CA ILE A 74 14.90 -6.67 -36.65
C ILE A 74 14.99 -6.06 -38.04
N GLU A 75 15.50 -6.81 -39.02
CA GLU A 75 15.66 -6.35 -40.40
C GLU A 75 14.70 -7.05 -41.38
N ALA A 76 13.90 -8.01 -40.88
CA ALA A 76 13.02 -8.83 -41.71
C ALA A 76 11.64 -8.20 -41.92
N ALA A 77 11.10 -8.39 -43.13
CA ALA A 77 9.74 -7.98 -43.49
C ALA A 77 8.67 -8.91 -42.87
N GLN A 78 9.03 -10.14 -42.53
CA GLN A 78 8.11 -11.10 -41.93
C GLN A 78 8.78 -11.85 -40.78
N ILE A 79 8.06 -11.99 -39.68
CA ILE A 79 8.50 -12.65 -38.46
C ILE A 79 7.45 -13.66 -38.04
N GLN A 80 7.89 -14.86 -37.69
CA GLN A 80 7.02 -15.88 -37.10
C GLN A 80 7.02 -15.76 -35.58
N LEU A 81 5.84 -15.61 -34.98
CA LEU A 81 5.62 -15.66 -33.54
C LEU A 81 5.20 -17.07 -33.11
N VAL A 82 6.06 -17.70 -32.32
CA VAL A 82 5.77 -18.96 -31.63
C VAL A 82 5.50 -18.66 -30.16
N LEU A 83 4.31 -19.03 -29.70
CA LEU A 83 3.93 -18.92 -28.29
C LEU A 83 4.28 -20.23 -27.57
N LEU A 84 5.15 -20.12 -26.56
CA LEU A 84 5.58 -21.23 -25.73
C LEU A 84 4.62 -21.42 -24.54
N SER A 85 4.37 -22.66 -24.16
CA SER A 85 3.74 -22.97 -22.88
C SER A 85 4.76 -22.87 -21.75
N TYR A 86 4.31 -22.51 -20.54
CA TYR A 86 5.19 -22.61 -19.38
C TYR A 86 5.55 -24.08 -19.13
N ARG A 87 6.82 -24.31 -18.82
CA ARG A 87 7.27 -25.60 -18.28
C ARG A 87 6.94 -25.67 -16.80
N ALA A 88 6.59 -26.87 -16.33
CA ALA A 88 6.59 -27.15 -14.91
C ALA A 88 8.03 -27.04 -14.39
N SER A 89 8.21 -26.50 -13.18
CA SER A 89 9.51 -26.58 -12.52
C SER A 89 9.91 -28.04 -12.34
N GLU A 90 11.11 -28.41 -12.77
CA GLU A 90 11.61 -29.78 -12.70
C GLU A 90 12.19 -30.11 -11.31
N SER A 91 12.55 -29.09 -10.53
CA SER A 91 13.16 -29.25 -9.22
C SER A 91 12.80 -28.13 -8.25
N ALA A 92 12.82 -28.44 -6.95
CA ALA A 92 12.74 -27.44 -5.89
C ALA A 92 13.91 -26.43 -5.94
N THR A 93 15.01 -26.77 -6.63
CA THR A 93 16.18 -25.89 -6.76
C THR A 93 15.93 -24.74 -7.74
N GLU A 94 15.25 -24.97 -8.87
CA GLU A 94 14.91 -23.90 -9.82
C GLU A 94 13.93 -22.89 -9.20
N GLU A 95 12.93 -23.38 -8.45
CA GLU A 95 12.02 -22.51 -7.68
C GLU A 95 12.75 -21.69 -6.61
N ALA A 96 13.71 -22.32 -5.91
CA ALA A 96 14.52 -21.64 -4.91
C ALA A 96 15.44 -20.60 -5.56
N GLU A 97 16.09 -20.92 -6.68
CA GLU A 97 16.93 -19.98 -7.41
C GLU A 97 16.13 -18.77 -7.93
N LEU A 98 14.89 -18.97 -8.38
CA LEU A 98 13.99 -17.90 -8.78
C LEU A 98 13.66 -16.97 -7.59
N MET A 99 13.32 -17.55 -6.44
CA MET A 99 13.06 -16.77 -5.23
C MET A 99 14.31 -16.03 -4.75
N THR A 100 15.47 -16.69 -4.76
CA THR A 100 16.74 -16.08 -4.34
C THR A 100 17.13 -14.93 -5.27
N ALA A 101 16.96 -15.08 -6.59
CA ALA A 101 17.21 -13.99 -7.53
C ALA A 101 16.30 -12.77 -7.27
N ALA A 102 15.01 -13.01 -6.99
CA ALA A 102 14.09 -11.95 -6.60
C ALA A 102 14.46 -11.32 -5.24
N GLN A 103 15.00 -12.12 -4.32
CA GLN A 103 15.45 -11.69 -3.00
C GLN A 103 16.72 -10.85 -3.04
N ASP A 104 17.67 -11.18 -3.91
CA ASP A 104 18.97 -10.52 -3.97
C ASP A 104 18.99 -9.34 -4.96
N ASN A 105 17.84 -9.01 -5.56
CA ASN A 105 17.70 -8.04 -6.65
C ASN A 105 18.57 -8.38 -7.88
N ASP A 106 18.78 -9.67 -8.14
CA ASP A 106 19.60 -10.15 -9.26
C ASP A 106 18.75 -10.24 -10.53
N VAL A 107 18.65 -9.09 -11.20
CA VAL A 107 17.87 -8.89 -12.43
C VAL A 107 18.35 -9.79 -13.57
N GLU A 108 19.67 -9.94 -13.76
CA GLU A 108 20.24 -10.72 -14.86
C GLU A 108 19.98 -12.22 -14.69
N LYS A 109 20.20 -12.74 -13.48
CA LYS A 109 19.91 -14.14 -13.16
C LYS A 109 18.42 -14.43 -13.29
N LEU A 110 17.58 -13.53 -12.79
CA LEU A 110 16.13 -13.65 -12.93
C LEU A 110 15.69 -13.68 -14.40
N GLU A 111 16.19 -12.76 -15.22
CA GLU A 111 15.86 -12.71 -16.65
C GLU A 111 16.32 -14.00 -17.36
N SER A 112 17.52 -14.50 -17.06
CA SER A 112 18.03 -15.78 -17.58
C SER A 112 17.15 -16.98 -17.21
N LEU A 113 16.67 -17.04 -15.96
CA LEU A 113 15.76 -18.10 -15.50
C LEU A 113 14.40 -18.03 -16.22
N LEU A 114 13.85 -16.83 -16.40
CA LEU A 114 12.55 -16.62 -17.04
C LEU A 114 12.56 -16.90 -18.56
N GLN A 115 13.71 -16.72 -19.23
CA GLN A 115 13.89 -17.12 -20.64
C GLN A 115 13.72 -18.64 -20.87
N ARG A 116 13.82 -19.46 -19.81
CA ARG A 116 13.59 -20.92 -19.85
C ARG A 116 12.14 -21.25 -19.50
N PRO A 117 11.17 -20.93 -20.37
CA PRO A 117 9.75 -20.60 -20.12
C PRO A 117 9.20 -21.08 -18.77
N LEU A 118 9.72 -20.52 -17.68
CA LEU A 118 9.41 -20.95 -16.31
C LEU A 118 8.22 -20.13 -15.84
N HIS A 119 7.22 -20.77 -15.24
CA HIS A 119 6.09 -20.01 -14.70
C HIS A 119 6.57 -19.14 -13.53
N PRO A 120 6.37 -17.81 -13.54
CA PRO A 120 6.93 -16.91 -12.53
C PRO A 120 6.35 -17.17 -11.13
N ASP A 121 5.10 -17.63 -11.03
CA ASP A 121 4.50 -17.99 -9.73
C ASP A 121 4.69 -19.47 -9.32
N SER A 122 5.70 -20.16 -9.85
CA SER A 122 5.93 -21.60 -9.55
C SER A 122 6.32 -21.85 -8.10
N CYS A 123 6.96 -20.88 -7.44
CA CYS A 123 7.55 -21.06 -6.12
C CYS A 123 6.52 -21.46 -5.07
N ARG A 124 6.78 -22.61 -4.43
CA ARG A 124 5.88 -23.17 -3.42
C ARG A 124 6.22 -22.77 -1.98
N VAL A 125 7.43 -22.26 -1.76
CA VAL A 125 7.98 -22.01 -0.42
C VAL A 125 8.34 -20.54 -0.29
N ALA A 126 7.95 -19.94 0.83
CA ALA A 126 8.35 -18.58 1.18
C ALA A 126 9.81 -18.52 1.68
N PRO A 127 10.53 -17.41 1.46
CA PRO A 127 11.87 -17.24 2.00
C PRO A 127 11.81 -17.17 3.53
N ALA A 128 12.92 -17.57 4.18
CA ALA A 128 12.98 -17.74 5.64
C ALA A 128 12.49 -16.51 6.43
N ALA A 129 12.72 -15.29 5.93
CA ALA A 129 12.30 -14.06 6.62
C ALA A 129 10.77 -13.87 6.65
N LEU A 130 10.04 -14.34 5.63
CA LEU A 130 8.57 -14.34 5.66
C LEU A 130 8.02 -15.56 6.39
N ALA A 131 8.71 -16.70 6.36
CA ALA A 131 8.35 -17.86 7.16
C ALA A 131 8.34 -17.54 8.67
N ALA A 132 9.29 -16.73 9.15
CA ALA A 132 9.31 -16.22 10.53
C ALA A 132 8.07 -15.37 10.89
N ARG A 133 7.37 -14.81 9.89
CA ARG A 133 6.12 -14.06 10.04
C ARG A 133 4.88 -14.94 9.81
N GLY A 134 5.03 -16.27 9.74
CA GLY A 134 3.95 -17.24 9.53
C GLY A 134 3.43 -17.27 8.09
N ILE A 135 4.24 -16.85 7.12
CA ILE A 135 3.88 -16.88 5.70
C ILE A 135 4.65 -18.01 5.06
N GLU A 136 3.93 -19.07 4.74
CA GLU A 136 4.52 -20.30 4.23
C GLU A 136 4.54 -20.33 2.71
N ARG A 137 3.62 -19.57 2.08
CA ARG A 137 3.45 -19.47 0.63
C ARG A 137 3.47 -18.02 0.23
N THR A 138 4.39 -17.63 -0.64
CA THR A 138 4.48 -16.29 -1.24
C THR A 138 4.89 -16.41 -2.71
N THR A 139 4.71 -15.35 -3.49
CA THR A 139 5.19 -15.29 -4.87
C THR A 139 6.52 -14.52 -4.93
N PRO A 140 7.38 -14.76 -5.94
CA PRO A 140 8.55 -13.90 -6.16
C PRO A 140 8.16 -12.44 -6.31
N LEU A 141 7.00 -12.17 -6.94
CA LEU A 141 6.48 -10.81 -7.13
C LEU A 141 6.17 -10.16 -5.79
N ALA A 142 5.43 -10.83 -4.91
CA ALA A 142 5.12 -10.32 -3.58
C ALA A 142 6.39 -10.00 -2.77
N TRP A 143 7.42 -10.84 -2.87
CA TRP A 143 8.69 -10.58 -2.19
C TRP A 143 9.44 -9.38 -2.77
N ALA A 144 9.55 -9.30 -4.10
CA ALA A 144 10.17 -8.17 -4.78
C ALA A 144 9.48 -6.86 -4.40
N CYS A 145 8.14 -6.88 -4.32
CA CYS A 145 7.35 -5.74 -3.88
C CYS A 145 7.63 -5.34 -2.43
N TYR A 146 7.73 -6.31 -1.51
CA TYR A 146 8.06 -6.04 -0.11
C TYR A 146 9.45 -5.41 0.07
N GLN A 147 10.45 -5.85 -0.72
CA GLN A 147 11.80 -5.30 -0.65
C GLN A 147 11.98 -4.00 -1.46
N GLY A 148 11.00 -3.63 -2.30
CA GLY A 148 11.09 -2.47 -3.18
C GLY A 148 11.93 -2.69 -4.44
N HIS A 149 12.13 -3.94 -4.87
CA HIS A 149 12.88 -4.28 -6.09
C HIS A 149 12.02 -4.04 -7.34
N CYS A 150 11.95 -2.78 -7.79
CA CYS A 150 11.07 -2.34 -8.89
C CYS A 150 11.35 -3.08 -10.21
N ASP A 151 12.61 -3.16 -10.63
CA ASP A 151 13.00 -3.84 -11.89
C ASP A 151 12.65 -5.33 -11.89
N VAL A 152 12.87 -6.00 -10.76
CA VAL A 152 12.50 -7.41 -10.54
C VAL A 152 10.98 -7.58 -10.63
N ALA A 153 10.21 -6.69 -9.99
CA ALA A 153 8.75 -6.74 -10.04
C ALA A 153 8.23 -6.56 -11.47
N ILE A 154 8.78 -5.59 -12.22
CA ILE A 154 8.46 -5.36 -13.64
C ILE A 154 8.76 -6.61 -14.48
N LEU A 155 9.93 -7.23 -14.30
CA LEU A 155 10.32 -8.43 -15.04
C LEU A 155 9.39 -9.62 -14.75
N LEU A 156 8.97 -9.79 -13.49
CA LEU A 156 8.02 -10.84 -13.12
C LEU A 156 6.64 -10.61 -13.74
N LEU A 157 6.16 -9.36 -13.79
CA LEU A 157 4.91 -9.01 -14.48
C LEU A 157 5.00 -9.23 -16.00
N GLU A 158 6.14 -8.90 -16.62
CA GLU A 158 6.41 -9.22 -18.03
C GLU A 158 6.45 -10.72 -18.30
N ALA A 159 6.88 -11.51 -17.31
CA ALA A 159 6.82 -12.96 -17.34
C ALA A 159 5.42 -13.53 -17.06
N GLY A 160 4.42 -12.69 -16.82
CA GLY A 160 3.04 -13.10 -16.58
C GLY A 160 2.76 -13.54 -15.14
N ALA A 161 3.52 -13.01 -14.17
CA ALA A 161 3.17 -13.18 -12.76
C ALA A 161 1.78 -12.60 -12.50
N VAL A 162 0.95 -13.36 -11.79
CA VAL A 162 -0.41 -12.93 -11.49
C VAL A 162 -0.35 -11.92 -10.34
N MET A 163 -0.52 -10.64 -10.67
CA MET A 163 -0.46 -9.53 -9.72
C MET A 163 -1.38 -9.71 -8.49
N GLN A 164 -2.56 -10.31 -8.71
CA GLN A 164 -3.58 -10.55 -7.69
C GLN A 164 -3.44 -11.89 -6.96
N LYS A 165 -2.38 -12.65 -7.23
CA LYS A 165 -2.14 -13.92 -6.55
C LYS A 165 -1.82 -13.64 -5.08
N THR A 166 -2.60 -14.23 -4.19
CA THR A 166 -2.47 -14.00 -2.75
C THR A 166 -1.57 -15.04 -2.07
N ASP A 167 -0.93 -14.60 -0.98
CA ASP A 167 -0.29 -15.49 -0.01
C ASP A 167 -1.32 -16.25 0.85
N ASN A 168 -0.83 -17.04 1.81
CA ASN A 168 -1.67 -17.78 2.77
C ASN A 168 -2.37 -16.89 3.83
N LYS A 169 -2.21 -15.56 3.75
CA LYS A 169 -2.93 -14.57 4.57
C LYS A 169 -3.84 -13.68 3.71
N GLY A 170 -4.05 -14.04 2.45
CA GLY A 170 -4.87 -13.26 1.53
C GLY A 170 -4.19 -12.00 1.00
N ARG A 171 -2.88 -11.80 1.15
CA ARG A 171 -2.19 -10.58 0.68
C ARG A 171 -1.65 -10.74 -0.73
N ALA A 172 -1.97 -9.76 -1.59
CA ALA A 172 -1.46 -9.65 -2.95
C ALA A 172 -0.16 -8.81 -3.01
N ALA A 173 0.40 -8.63 -4.21
CA ALA A 173 1.64 -7.89 -4.42
C ALA A 173 1.57 -6.43 -3.89
N ILE A 174 0.46 -5.73 -4.13
CA ILE A 174 0.26 -4.35 -3.66
C ILE A 174 0.22 -4.25 -2.14
N SER A 175 -0.39 -5.22 -1.46
CA SER A 175 -0.39 -5.30 0.01
C SER A 175 1.05 -5.38 0.54
N TRP A 176 1.90 -6.15 -0.12
CA TRP A 176 3.30 -6.31 0.25
C TRP A 176 4.15 -5.07 -0.05
N ALA A 177 3.93 -4.40 -1.18
CA ALA A 177 4.54 -3.10 -1.46
C ALA A 177 4.19 -2.06 -0.39
N CYS A 178 2.93 -2.05 0.06
CA CYS A 178 2.45 -1.15 1.11
C CYS A 178 3.02 -1.50 2.49
N VAL A 179 3.24 -2.79 2.80
CA VAL A 179 3.92 -3.20 4.03
C VAL A 179 5.41 -2.84 3.99
N GLY A 180 6.06 -3.02 2.84
CA GLY A 180 7.47 -2.68 2.62
C GLY A 180 7.77 -1.18 2.57
N GLY A 181 6.77 -0.37 2.19
CA GLY A 181 6.90 1.09 2.11
C GLY A 181 7.52 1.62 0.83
N SER A 182 7.63 0.79 -0.22
CA SER A 182 8.22 1.21 -1.50
C SER A 182 7.21 1.99 -2.34
N LEU A 183 7.33 3.31 -2.34
CA LEU A 183 6.48 4.22 -3.13
C LEU A 183 6.52 3.91 -4.62
N GLU A 184 7.72 3.68 -5.15
CA GLU A 184 7.95 3.41 -6.57
C GLU A 184 7.21 2.16 -7.03
N VAL A 185 7.30 1.07 -6.26
CA VAL A 185 6.58 -0.18 -6.56
C VAL A 185 5.07 0.03 -6.45
N VAL A 186 4.59 0.78 -5.46
CA VAL A 186 3.15 1.08 -5.32
C VAL A 186 2.64 1.83 -6.55
N CYS A 187 3.36 2.88 -7.00
CA CYS A 187 2.99 3.59 -8.23
C CYS A 187 2.97 2.68 -9.45
N MET A 188 4.01 1.86 -9.64
CA MET A 188 4.09 0.91 -10.74
C MET A 188 2.92 -0.09 -10.73
N LEU A 189 2.57 -0.65 -9.56
CA LEU A 189 1.46 -1.59 -9.44
C LEU A 189 0.10 -0.92 -9.69
N LEU A 190 -0.10 0.33 -9.26
CA LEU A 190 -1.32 1.08 -9.55
C LEU A 190 -1.46 1.38 -11.04
N GLU A 191 -0.37 1.76 -11.71
CA GLU A 191 -0.32 1.95 -13.17
C GLU A 191 -0.61 0.65 -13.93
N ALA A 192 -0.19 -0.50 -13.38
CA ALA A 192 -0.52 -1.82 -13.89
C ALA A 192 -1.96 -2.29 -13.59
N GLY A 193 -2.77 -1.48 -12.88
CA GLY A 193 -4.17 -1.78 -12.57
C GLY A 193 -4.37 -2.68 -11.35
N ALA A 194 -3.48 -2.62 -10.37
CA ALA A 194 -3.67 -3.32 -9.09
C ALA A 194 -4.96 -2.87 -8.40
N ASP A 195 -5.64 -3.82 -7.76
CA ASP A 195 -6.83 -3.52 -6.96
C ASP A 195 -6.41 -2.86 -5.64
N LEU A 196 -6.62 -1.55 -5.58
CA LEU A 196 -6.35 -0.72 -4.41
C LEU A 196 -7.25 -1.06 -3.21
N GLU A 197 -8.37 -1.75 -3.45
CA GLU A 197 -9.41 -2.09 -2.48
C GLU A 197 -9.41 -3.59 -2.12
N HIS A 198 -8.43 -4.35 -2.62
CA HIS A 198 -8.20 -5.73 -2.22
C HIS A 198 -7.97 -5.79 -0.70
N SER A 199 -8.53 -6.79 -0.02
CA SER A 199 -8.37 -6.95 1.43
C SER A 199 -7.75 -8.29 1.78
N ASP A 200 -6.85 -8.30 2.76
CA ASP A 200 -6.30 -9.54 3.31
C ASP A 200 -7.35 -10.33 4.14
N ASP A 201 -6.98 -11.49 4.68
CA ASP A 201 -7.91 -12.35 5.44
C ASP A 201 -8.47 -11.68 6.71
N HIS A 202 -7.85 -10.58 7.16
CA HIS A 202 -8.33 -9.76 8.28
C HIS A 202 -9.13 -8.55 7.79
N GLY A 203 -9.43 -8.44 6.51
CA GLY A 203 -10.15 -7.32 5.92
C GLY A 203 -9.31 -6.05 5.76
N ARG A 204 -7.97 -6.13 5.89
CA ARG A 204 -7.10 -4.94 5.81
C ARG A 204 -6.78 -4.63 4.35
N THR A 205 -7.06 -3.41 3.93
CA THR A 205 -6.71 -2.87 2.61
C THR A 205 -5.22 -2.50 2.52
N PRO A 206 -4.66 -2.31 1.31
CA PRO A 206 -3.34 -1.71 1.11
C PRO A 206 -3.12 -0.43 1.92
N LEU A 207 -4.14 0.46 1.94
CA LEU A 207 -4.11 1.69 2.73
C LEU A 207 -4.00 1.41 4.22
N ALA A 208 -4.82 0.49 4.75
CA ALA A 208 -4.77 0.10 6.16
C ALA A 208 -3.40 -0.47 6.55
N LEU A 209 -2.80 -1.31 5.69
CA LEU A 209 -1.47 -1.89 5.91
C LEU A 209 -0.38 -0.81 5.91
N ALA A 210 -0.40 0.13 4.96
CA ALA A 210 0.54 1.26 4.94
C ALA A 210 0.38 2.16 6.19
N CYS A 211 -0.86 2.31 6.69
CA CYS A 211 -1.15 3.06 7.91
C CYS A 211 -0.60 2.40 9.17
N VAL A 212 -0.67 1.06 9.27
CA VAL A 212 -0.09 0.26 10.37
C VAL A 212 1.43 0.41 10.40
N GLU A 213 2.08 0.29 9.24
CA GLU A 213 3.54 0.35 9.13
C GLU A 213 4.08 1.79 9.20
N GLY A 214 3.26 2.80 8.93
CA GLY A 214 3.61 4.21 9.10
C GLY A 214 4.21 4.89 7.87
N HIS A 215 4.02 4.32 6.68
CA HIS A 215 4.63 4.81 5.44
C HIS A 215 3.87 6.00 4.85
N VAL A 216 4.20 7.20 5.31
CA VAL A 216 3.47 8.45 5.02
C VAL A 216 3.29 8.71 3.51
N GLU A 217 4.37 8.58 2.73
CA GLU A 217 4.32 8.83 1.27
C GLU A 217 3.43 7.83 0.53
N VAL A 218 3.46 6.56 0.95
CA VAL A 218 2.59 5.51 0.39
C VAL A 218 1.14 5.78 0.75
N VAL A 219 0.84 6.13 2.01
CA VAL A 219 -0.52 6.52 2.43
C VAL A 219 -1.00 7.71 1.61
N HIS A 220 -0.16 8.73 1.42
CA HIS A 220 -0.50 9.89 0.60
C HIS A 220 -0.90 9.49 -0.81
N ARG A 221 -0.06 8.69 -1.50
CA ARG A 221 -0.33 8.24 -2.86
C ARG A 221 -1.57 7.37 -2.98
N LEU A 222 -1.82 6.48 -2.02
CA LEU A 222 -3.02 5.65 -2.03
C LEU A 222 -4.30 6.49 -1.89
N LEU A 223 -4.28 7.54 -1.07
CA LEU A 223 -5.39 8.48 -0.96
C LEU A 223 -5.57 9.30 -2.24
N GLU A 224 -4.49 9.75 -2.90
CA GLU A 224 -4.57 10.41 -4.21
C GLU A 224 -5.16 9.49 -5.28
N ALA A 225 -4.84 8.19 -5.22
CA ALA A 225 -5.39 7.17 -6.12
C ALA A 225 -6.86 6.81 -5.81
N GLY A 226 -7.46 7.39 -4.77
CA GLY A 226 -8.87 7.21 -4.43
C GLY A 226 -9.18 6.04 -3.51
N ALA A 227 -8.21 5.54 -2.74
CA ALA A 227 -8.47 4.51 -1.75
C ALA A 227 -9.49 4.96 -0.69
N ASP A 228 -10.37 4.04 -0.28
CA ASP A 228 -11.35 4.30 0.77
C ASP A 228 -10.65 4.42 2.13
N ARG A 229 -10.51 5.68 2.57
CA ARG A 229 -9.86 6.03 3.82
C ARG A 229 -10.57 5.51 5.07
N ASP A 230 -11.86 5.24 4.98
CA ASP A 230 -12.67 4.84 6.14
C ASP A 230 -12.98 3.34 6.13
N ARG A 231 -12.47 2.58 5.15
CA ARG A 231 -12.75 1.15 5.04
C ARG A 231 -12.16 0.38 6.21
N ALA A 232 -13.04 -0.07 7.09
CA ALA A 232 -12.69 -0.82 8.28
C ALA A 232 -12.38 -2.29 7.97
N ASP A 233 -11.57 -2.88 8.84
CA ASP A 233 -11.24 -4.31 8.80
C ASP A 233 -12.37 -5.19 9.38
N VAL A 234 -12.14 -6.50 9.49
CA VAL A 234 -13.15 -7.43 10.03
C VAL A 234 -13.51 -7.20 11.50
N PHE A 235 -12.72 -6.40 12.22
CA PHE A 235 -12.99 -6.01 13.60
C PHE A 235 -13.67 -4.65 13.71
N GLY A 236 -13.98 -4.00 12.58
CA GLY A 236 -14.50 -2.64 12.55
C GLY A 236 -13.43 -1.57 12.79
N THR A 237 -12.14 -1.95 12.79
CA THR A 237 -11.03 -1.03 13.02
C THR A 237 -10.77 -0.22 11.76
N SER A 238 -10.90 1.11 11.83
CA SER A 238 -10.59 2.00 10.70
C SER A 238 -9.07 2.18 10.50
N PRO A 239 -8.61 2.57 9.29
CA PRO A 239 -7.20 2.87 9.04
C PRO A 239 -6.65 3.94 10.01
N LEU A 240 -7.47 4.92 10.38
CA LEU A 240 -7.13 5.93 11.40
C LEU A 240 -6.94 5.30 12.78
N ALA A 241 -7.84 4.41 13.22
CA ALA A 241 -7.69 3.70 14.49
C ALA A 241 -6.42 2.84 14.52
N MET A 242 -6.07 2.19 13.39
CA MET A 242 -4.82 1.44 13.26
C MET A 242 -3.58 2.31 13.34
N ALA A 243 -3.53 3.44 12.61
CA ALA A 243 -2.42 4.38 12.69
C ALA A 243 -2.26 4.94 14.11
N CYS A 244 -3.38 5.22 14.77
CA CYS A 244 -3.45 5.62 16.17
C CYS A 244 -2.88 4.54 17.12
N SER A 245 -3.23 3.28 16.92
CA SER A 245 -2.77 2.13 17.73
C SER A 245 -1.34 1.67 17.42
N GLN A 246 -0.72 2.19 16.35
CA GLN A 246 0.71 2.01 16.01
C GLN A 246 1.61 3.25 16.19
N ASP A 247 1.06 4.35 16.70
CA ASP A 247 1.78 5.60 17.05
C ASP A 247 2.32 6.33 15.82
N ARG A 248 1.62 6.21 14.70
CA ARG A 248 2.03 6.78 13.41
C ARG A 248 1.53 8.22 13.29
N LEU A 249 2.09 9.13 14.09
CA LEU A 249 1.63 10.52 14.22
C LEU A 249 1.41 11.23 12.87
N GLU A 250 2.36 11.12 11.94
CA GLU A 250 2.29 11.78 10.64
C GLU A 250 1.20 11.18 9.74
N VAL A 251 1.03 9.86 9.77
CA VAL A 251 -0.08 9.18 9.09
C VAL A 251 -1.43 9.61 9.68
N VAL A 252 -1.55 9.67 11.01
CA VAL A 252 -2.78 10.14 11.67
C VAL A 252 -3.12 11.56 11.22
N ARG A 253 -2.14 12.47 11.19
CA ARG A 253 -2.31 13.84 10.69
C ARG A 253 -2.83 13.83 9.26
N LEU A 254 -2.15 13.10 8.38
CA LEU A 254 -2.49 13.02 6.96
C LEU A 254 -3.90 12.46 6.73
N LEU A 255 -4.29 11.41 7.46
CA LEU A 255 -5.64 10.85 7.40
C LEU A 255 -6.71 11.84 7.85
N LEU A 256 -6.46 12.61 8.91
CA LEU A 256 -7.38 13.63 9.40
C LEU A 256 -7.48 14.83 8.47
N ASP A 257 -6.35 15.29 7.93
CA ASP A 257 -6.31 16.39 6.95
C ASP A 257 -7.09 16.04 5.69
N ALA A 258 -7.02 14.77 5.28
CA ALA A 258 -7.79 14.30 4.15
C ALA A 258 -9.29 14.10 4.52
N GLY A 259 -9.66 14.08 5.80
CA GLY A 259 -11.03 14.06 6.33
C GLY A 259 -11.52 12.70 6.86
N ALA A 260 -10.65 11.86 7.42
CA ALA A 260 -11.02 10.55 7.96
C ALA A 260 -12.08 10.67 9.07
N LYS A 261 -12.97 9.67 9.16
CA LYS A 261 -13.90 9.56 10.27
C LYS A 261 -13.14 9.29 11.57
N LYS A 262 -12.98 10.33 12.38
CA LYS A 262 -12.27 10.31 13.67
C LYS A 262 -13.00 9.62 14.82
N ASP A 263 -14.31 9.42 14.67
CA ASP A 263 -15.20 8.87 15.72
C ASP A 263 -15.80 7.51 15.32
N THR A 264 -15.16 6.78 14.39
CA THR A 264 -15.55 5.39 14.09
C THR A 264 -15.38 4.53 15.33
N VAL A 265 -16.35 3.67 15.60
CA VAL A 265 -16.24 2.65 16.65
C VAL A 265 -15.94 1.31 16.02
N ASP A 266 -15.03 0.56 16.63
CA ASP A 266 -14.82 -0.84 16.30
C ASP A 266 -15.90 -1.74 16.92
N HIS A 267 -15.78 -3.05 16.74
CA HIS A 267 -16.72 -4.03 17.30
C HIS A 267 -16.68 -4.12 18.83
N GLU A 268 -15.63 -3.60 19.47
CA GLU A 268 -15.53 -3.49 20.94
C GLU A 268 -16.10 -2.15 21.45
N GLY A 269 -16.56 -1.28 20.55
CA GLY A 269 -17.08 0.04 20.89
C GLY A 269 -15.97 1.08 21.15
N GLU A 270 -14.72 0.79 20.78
CA GLU A 270 -13.61 1.71 20.95
C GLU A 270 -13.50 2.71 19.80
N THR A 271 -13.29 3.97 20.14
CA THR A 271 -12.91 5.02 19.18
C THR A 271 -11.38 5.12 19.07
N PRO A 272 -10.83 5.69 17.98
CA PRO A 272 -9.41 6.00 17.88
C PRO A 272 -8.87 6.74 19.12
N LEU A 273 -9.66 7.70 19.65
CA LEU A 273 -9.34 8.46 20.86
C LEU A 273 -9.25 7.55 22.10
N SER A 274 -10.20 6.63 22.28
CA SER A 274 -10.17 5.64 23.38
C SER A 274 -8.87 4.85 23.39
N CYS A 275 -8.50 4.30 22.24
CA CYS A 275 -7.33 3.44 22.11
C CYS A 275 -6.04 4.18 22.49
N VAL A 276 -5.84 5.40 21.98
CA VAL A 276 -4.61 6.18 22.25
C VAL A 276 -4.54 6.67 23.69
N CYS A 277 -5.69 6.89 24.34
CA CYS A 277 -5.74 7.24 25.75
C CYS A 277 -5.34 6.07 26.64
N LYS A 278 -5.78 4.84 26.32
CA LYS A 278 -5.34 3.63 27.03
C LYS A 278 -3.83 3.39 26.89
N GLN A 279 -3.26 3.73 25.72
CA GLN A 279 -1.85 3.53 25.41
C GLN A 279 -0.95 4.72 25.81
N GLY A 280 -1.52 5.85 26.23
CA GLY A 280 -0.76 7.01 26.71
C GLY A 280 -0.12 7.90 25.64
N ARG A 281 -0.62 7.87 24.41
CA ARG A 281 0.01 8.55 23.27
C ARG A 281 -0.43 10.00 23.16
N LEU A 282 0.14 10.84 24.02
CA LEU A 282 -0.28 12.22 24.25
C LEU A 282 -0.29 13.09 22.99
N GLN A 283 0.64 12.87 22.05
CA GLN A 283 0.72 13.67 20.81
C GLN A 283 -0.47 13.37 19.88
N ILE A 284 -0.85 12.10 19.74
CA ILE A 284 -2.00 11.71 18.95
C ILE A 284 -3.31 12.12 19.63
N VAL A 285 -3.39 12.03 20.96
CA VAL A 285 -4.53 12.55 21.74
C VAL A 285 -4.76 14.03 21.42
N ARG A 286 -3.71 14.87 21.49
CA ARG A 286 -3.81 16.29 21.12
C ARG A 286 -4.35 16.46 19.71
N LEU A 287 -3.77 15.73 18.77
CA LEU A 287 -4.06 15.88 17.36
C LEU A 287 -5.52 15.52 17.05
N LEU A 288 -6.03 14.41 17.61
CA LEU A 288 -7.44 14.02 17.47
C LEU A 288 -8.40 15.06 18.08
N LEU A 289 -8.06 15.63 19.23
CA LEU A 289 -8.87 16.64 19.90
C LEU A 289 -8.84 18.00 19.17
N GLU A 290 -7.68 18.37 18.61
CA GLU A 290 -7.55 19.54 17.74
C GLU A 290 -8.37 19.37 16.46
N ALA A 291 -8.42 18.15 15.92
CA ALA A 291 -9.32 17.78 14.82
C ALA A 291 -10.78 17.67 15.25
N GLY A 292 -11.10 17.82 16.54
CA GLY A 292 -12.47 17.83 17.08
C GLY A 292 -13.11 16.45 17.25
N ALA A 293 -12.33 15.41 17.56
CA ALA A 293 -12.86 14.09 17.92
C ALA A 293 -13.77 14.16 19.15
N ALA A 294 -14.86 13.40 19.13
CA ALA A 294 -15.87 13.42 20.18
C ALA A 294 -15.38 12.70 21.43
N MET A 295 -15.53 13.36 22.59
CA MET A 295 -15.22 12.77 23.89
C MET A 295 -16.39 11.95 24.46
N GLU A 296 -17.62 12.37 24.19
CA GLU A 296 -18.83 11.85 24.85
C GLU A 296 -19.20 10.41 24.47
N ARG A 297 -18.81 9.94 23.29
CA ARG A 297 -19.16 8.59 22.81
C ARG A 297 -18.40 7.46 23.49
N VAL A 298 -17.43 7.79 24.35
CA VAL A 298 -16.51 6.84 24.98
C VAL A 298 -16.80 6.62 26.47
N ASP A 299 -17.80 7.33 27.01
CA ASP A 299 -18.00 7.47 28.44
C ASP A 299 -19.43 7.08 28.86
N TYR A 300 -19.60 5.84 29.33
CA TYR A 300 -20.61 5.59 30.36
C TYR A 300 -20.10 6.00 31.76
N ASP A 301 -18.79 6.23 31.94
CA ASP A 301 -18.15 6.43 33.26
C ASP A 301 -17.07 7.56 33.35
N GLY A 302 -16.89 8.43 32.35
CA GLY A 302 -15.83 9.48 32.40
C GLY A 302 -14.38 8.96 32.36
N SER A 303 -14.20 7.69 31.96
CA SER A 303 -12.96 6.92 32.05
C SER A 303 -11.88 7.41 31.09
N VAL A 304 -12.21 7.98 29.93
CA VAL A 304 -11.20 8.45 28.97
C VAL A 304 -10.53 9.72 29.48
N PHE A 305 -11.31 10.68 29.96
CA PHE A 305 -10.76 11.89 30.57
C PHE A 305 -9.88 11.57 31.78
N LEU A 306 -10.33 10.67 32.69
CA LEU A 306 -9.50 10.22 33.82
C LEU A 306 -8.22 9.53 33.37
N LYS A 307 -8.25 8.70 32.32
CA LYS A 307 -7.05 8.05 31.76
C LYS A 307 -6.11 9.07 31.11
N VAL A 308 -6.62 10.05 30.38
CA VAL A 308 -5.81 11.16 29.85
C VAL A 308 -5.17 11.92 31.01
N VAL A 309 -5.93 12.28 32.04
CA VAL A 309 -5.40 12.93 33.25
C VAL A 309 -4.31 12.09 33.91
N ALA A 310 -4.56 10.80 34.11
CA ALA A 310 -3.64 9.88 34.78
C ALA A 310 -2.33 9.67 33.99
N VAL A 311 -2.41 9.52 32.67
CA VAL A 311 -1.23 9.27 31.83
C VAL A 311 -0.47 10.56 31.50
N SER A 312 -1.14 11.71 31.54
CA SER A 312 -0.57 13.00 31.12
C SER A 312 -0.17 13.92 32.27
N TRP A 313 -0.13 13.45 33.52
CA TRP A 313 0.19 14.27 34.70
C TRP A 313 1.67 14.68 34.84
N GLY A 314 2.25 15.22 33.77
CA GLY A 314 3.52 15.95 33.71
C GLY A 314 3.32 17.38 33.17
N PRO A 315 4.39 18.18 33.07
CA PRO A 315 4.31 19.61 32.71
C PRO A 315 3.57 19.87 31.37
N GLN A 316 3.75 18.97 30.40
CA GLN A 316 3.13 19.09 29.08
C GLN A 316 1.66 18.67 29.10
N GLY A 317 1.31 17.56 29.76
CA GLY A 317 -0.06 17.03 29.73
C GLY A 317 -1.06 17.75 30.64
N LYS A 318 -0.60 18.41 31.72
CA LYS A 318 -1.42 19.36 32.50
C LYS A 318 -2.08 20.44 31.63
N ALA A 319 -1.35 20.95 30.64
CA ALA A 319 -1.86 21.93 29.69
C ALA A 319 -2.99 21.36 28.80
N LEU A 320 -2.83 20.10 28.39
CA LEU A 320 -3.78 19.38 27.55
C LEU A 320 -5.07 19.10 28.29
N VAL A 321 -4.95 18.51 29.48
CA VAL A 321 -6.09 18.23 30.38
C VAL A 321 -6.89 19.51 30.66
N ALA A 322 -6.21 20.63 30.95
CA ALA A 322 -6.87 21.90 31.18
C ALA A 322 -7.59 22.44 29.94
N ASP A 323 -7.06 22.20 28.73
CA ASP A 323 -7.71 22.58 27.49
C ASP A 323 -8.91 21.70 27.15
N ILE A 324 -8.77 20.38 27.35
CA ILE A 324 -9.83 19.38 27.20
C ILE A 324 -11.02 19.69 28.10
N ALA A 325 -10.76 19.97 29.39
CA ALA A 325 -11.79 20.31 30.37
C ALA A 325 -12.66 21.51 29.94
N CYS A 326 -12.15 22.38 29.06
CA CYS A 326 -12.87 23.56 28.59
C CYS A 326 -13.57 23.39 27.23
N ARG A 327 -13.26 22.33 26.47
CA ARG A 327 -13.71 22.16 25.07
C ARG A 327 -14.97 21.31 24.90
N GLY A 328 -15.48 20.66 25.94
CA GLY A 328 -16.71 19.86 25.79
C GLY A 328 -16.94 18.72 26.79
N VAL A 329 -16.19 18.64 27.89
CA VAL A 329 -16.63 17.82 29.02
C VAL A 329 -17.77 18.60 29.67
N GLN A 330 -18.96 18.00 29.84
CA GLN A 330 -20.05 18.68 30.55
C GLN A 330 -19.53 19.14 31.92
N ALA A 331 -19.93 20.33 32.37
CA ALA A 331 -19.49 20.89 33.64
C ALA A 331 -19.69 19.95 34.85
N VAL A 332 -20.75 19.14 34.78
CA VAL A 332 -21.10 18.13 35.77
C VAL A 332 -20.06 17.01 35.82
N ASP A 333 -19.53 16.61 34.65
CA ASP A 333 -18.52 15.57 34.55
C ASP A 333 -17.17 16.10 35.04
N VAL A 334 -16.77 17.34 34.71
CA VAL A 334 -15.53 17.91 35.26
C VAL A 334 -15.57 17.98 36.79
N GLY A 335 -16.71 18.39 37.37
CA GLY A 335 -16.90 18.40 38.82
C GLY A 335 -16.81 17.01 39.46
N ARG A 336 -17.44 16.00 38.85
CA ARG A 336 -17.34 14.60 39.28
C ARG A 336 -15.92 14.06 39.15
N LEU A 337 -15.24 14.35 38.03
CA LEU A 337 -13.88 13.91 37.74
C LEU A 337 -12.86 14.51 38.72
N LEU A 338 -13.01 15.79 39.07
CA LEU A 338 -12.21 16.43 40.13
C LEU A 338 -12.44 15.79 41.51
N PHE A 339 -13.65 15.31 41.78
CA PHE A 339 -14.00 14.61 43.01
C PHE A 339 -13.45 13.17 43.04
N GLU A 340 -13.48 12.46 41.90
CA GLU A 340 -12.94 11.10 41.76
C GLU A 340 -11.40 11.07 41.73
N LEU A 341 -10.75 12.15 41.28
CA LEU A 341 -9.29 12.34 41.39
C LEU A 341 -8.89 12.63 42.84
N HIS A 342 -8.72 11.58 43.64
CA HIS A 342 -8.36 11.70 45.05
C HIS A 342 -6.96 12.33 45.27
N GLY A 343 -6.84 13.18 46.28
CA GLY A 343 -5.56 13.66 46.81
C GLY A 343 -4.85 14.74 45.97
N HIS A 344 -3.53 14.62 45.81
CA HIS A 344 -2.66 15.65 45.21
C HIS A 344 -2.95 15.92 43.72
N LEU A 345 -3.52 14.94 43.00
CA LEU A 345 -3.88 15.07 41.59
C LEU A 345 -5.06 16.03 41.38
N GLY A 346 -6.16 15.85 42.13
CA GLY A 346 -7.32 16.74 42.07
C GLY A 346 -6.97 18.18 42.44
N MET A 347 -6.23 18.39 43.54
CA MET A 347 -5.78 19.72 43.95
C MET A 347 -4.88 20.40 42.91
N SER A 348 -3.90 19.66 42.35
CA SER A 348 -3.02 20.22 41.32
C SER A 348 -3.77 20.50 40.00
N MET A 349 -4.89 19.83 39.74
CA MET A 349 -5.78 20.12 38.62
C MET A 349 -6.53 21.43 38.81
N VAL A 350 -7.13 21.61 39.98
CA VAL A 350 -7.81 22.85 40.35
C VAL A 350 -6.85 24.03 40.28
N GLU A 351 -5.62 23.87 40.78
CA GLU A 351 -4.56 24.89 40.67
C GLU A 351 -4.22 25.21 39.21
N GLU A 352 -4.04 24.21 38.35
CA GLU A 352 -3.69 24.44 36.95
C GLU A 352 -4.83 25.10 36.16
N LEU A 353 -6.07 24.68 36.39
CA LEU A 353 -7.27 25.30 35.80
C LEU A 353 -7.43 26.75 36.28
N SER A 354 -7.16 27.01 37.55
CA SER A 354 -7.19 28.35 38.14
C SER A 354 -6.07 29.24 37.58
N ARG A 355 -4.83 28.71 37.52
CA ARG A 355 -3.66 29.39 36.96
C ARG A 355 -3.87 29.82 35.51
N ARG A 356 -4.63 29.03 34.74
CA ARG A 356 -4.96 29.31 33.34
C ARG A 356 -6.25 30.13 33.15
N GLY A 357 -6.94 30.53 34.22
CA GLY A 357 -8.22 31.24 34.14
C GLY A 357 -9.36 30.41 33.53
N LYS A 358 -9.19 29.09 33.48
CA LYS A 358 -10.07 28.14 32.79
C LYS A 358 -11.13 27.51 33.71
N MET A 359 -11.04 27.73 35.02
CA MET A 359 -11.98 27.21 36.02
C MET A 359 -13.45 27.53 35.72
N ARG A 360 -13.77 28.73 35.24
CA ARG A 360 -15.16 29.14 34.96
C ARG A 360 -15.78 28.34 33.80
N PHE A 361 -14.98 28.06 32.77
CA PHE A 361 -15.39 27.25 31.61
C PHE A 361 -15.53 25.78 31.99
N ALA A 362 -14.56 25.26 32.75
CA ALA A 362 -14.54 23.88 33.22
C ALA A 362 -15.73 23.55 34.14
N LEU A 363 -16.21 24.52 34.92
CA LEU A 363 -17.41 24.39 35.77
C LEU A 363 -18.72 24.81 35.07
N GLY A 364 -18.69 25.15 33.77
CA GLY A 364 -19.87 25.57 33.01
C GLY A 364 -20.59 26.80 33.57
N LEU A 365 -19.91 27.63 34.35
CA LEU A 365 -20.46 28.85 34.92
C LEU A 365 -20.62 29.88 33.80
N ARG A 366 -21.81 29.95 33.19
CA ARG A 366 -22.16 31.00 32.21
C ARG A 366 -21.99 32.37 32.88
N SER A 367 -21.43 33.31 32.12
CA SER A 367 -21.04 34.68 32.53
C SER A 367 -22.15 35.55 33.12
N GLU A 368 -23.40 35.08 33.17
CA GLU A 368 -24.55 35.87 33.63
C GLU A 368 -24.89 35.66 35.11
N ASN A 369 -24.31 34.67 35.79
CA ASN A 369 -24.53 34.44 37.22
C ASN A 369 -23.23 34.60 38.00
N LEU A 370 -22.84 35.83 38.34
CA LEU A 370 -21.96 36.14 39.47
C LEU A 370 -22.02 37.64 39.79
N ALA A 371 -23.14 38.05 40.36
CA ALA A 371 -23.13 39.02 41.45
C ALA A 371 -23.38 38.22 42.74
N LEU A 372 -22.28 37.94 43.46
CA LEU A 372 -22.11 37.82 44.91
C LEU A 372 -20.92 36.94 45.23
#